data_AF-A0A1S4AFU8-F1
#
_entry.id   AF-A0A1S4AFU8-F1
#
_cell.length_a   1.000
_cell.length_b   1.000
_cell.length_c   1.000
_cell.angle_alpha   90.00
_cell.angle_beta   90.00
_cell.angle_gamma   90.00
#
_symmetry.space_group_name_H-M   'P 1'
#
loop_
_entity.id
_entity.type
_entity.pdbx_description
1 polymer ?
#
loop_
_entity_poly.entity_id
_entity_poly.type
_entity_poly.pdbx_seq_one_letter_code
_entity_poly.pdbx_strand_id
1 'polypeptide(L)'
;MKYSGFVVSILVWFLVFVSLVEVNKGQIPTTLDGPFKPVTVPLDQSFRGHAVDLPDTDPRVQRKVKGFEPEQISVSLSSTYDSVWISWITGEYQSGDNIKPLDPSKVGSVVQYGKDKSTLRHKAIGESLIYNQLYPFEGLQNYTSGIIHHVQLTGMLAETEQLFFCPS
;
A
#
# COMPACT_ATOMS: atom_id res chain seq x y z
N MET A 1 -43.55 15.14 -61.12
CA MET A 1 -43.66 15.33 -59.65
C MET A 1 -43.88 14.04 -58.83
N LYS A 2 -43.78 12.81 -59.39
CA LYS A 2 -44.00 11.56 -58.63
C LYS A 2 -42.74 10.91 -58.05
N TYR A 3 -41.56 11.15 -58.64
CA TYR A 3 -40.29 10.57 -58.21
C TYR A 3 -39.74 11.18 -56.90
N SER A 4 -40.02 12.46 -56.63
CA SER A 4 -39.51 13.15 -55.44
C SER A 4 -40.10 12.59 -54.13
N GLY A 5 -41.40 12.31 -54.09
CA GLY A 5 -42.05 11.74 -52.91
C GLY A 5 -41.62 10.31 -52.59
N PHE A 6 -41.27 9.52 -53.61
CA PHE A 6 -40.77 8.15 -53.43
C PHE A 6 -39.35 8.14 -52.82
N VAL A 7 -38.47 9.04 -53.29
CA VAL A 7 -37.12 9.20 -52.74
C VAL A 7 -37.17 9.69 -51.29
N VAL A 8 -38.03 10.66 -50.99
CA VAL A 8 -38.23 11.14 -49.61
C VAL A 8 -38.74 10.02 -48.70
N SER A 9 -39.68 9.20 -49.16
CA SER A 9 -40.19 8.05 -48.41
C SER A 9 -39.09 7.04 -48.10
N ILE A 10 -38.26 6.67 -49.09
CA ILE A 10 -37.12 5.76 -48.88
C ILE A 10 -36.14 6.34 -47.86
N LEU A 11 -35.85 7.63 -47.94
CA LEU A 11 -34.92 8.31 -47.04
C LEU A 11 -35.45 8.34 -45.60
N VAL A 12 -36.75 8.57 -45.43
CA VAL A 12 -37.41 8.51 -44.11
C VAL A 12 -37.38 7.10 -43.55
N TRP A 13 -37.72 6.08 -44.34
CA TRP A 13 -37.65 4.68 -43.92
C TRP A 13 -36.22 4.24 -43.58
N PHE A 14 -35.22 4.69 -44.34
CA PHE A 14 -33.81 4.45 -44.06
C PHE A 14 -33.37 5.10 -42.75
N LEU A 15 -33.77 6.35 -42.49
CA LEU A 15 -33.48 7.03 -41.22
C LEU A 15 -34.16 6.38 -40.02
N VAL A 16 -35.40 5.89 -40.17
CA VAL A 16 -36.10 5.10 -39.15
C VAL A 16 -35.38 3.77 -38.91
N PHE A 17 -34.91 3.12 -39.97
CA PHE A 17 -34.17 1.86 -39.84
C PHE A 17 -32.83 2.05 -39.13
N VAL A 18 -32.09 3.12 -39.45
CA VAL A 18 -30.82 3.47 -38.79
C VAL A 18 -31.04 3.83 -37.31
N SER A 19 -32.15 4.48 -36.96
CA SER A 19 -32.48 4.81 -35.57
C SER A 19 -32.96 3.61 -34.73
N LEU A 20 -33.42 2.54 -35.39
CA LEU A 20 -33.74 1.25 -34.74
C LEU A 20 -32.55 0.30 -34.62
N VAL A 21 -31.38 0.66 -35.16
CA VAL A 21 -30.15 -0.10 -34.90
C VAL A 21 -29.70 0.20 -33.47
N GLU A 22 -30.17 -0.63 -32.55
CA GLU A 22 -29.62 -0.71 -31.19
C GLU A 22 -28.12 -1.00 -31.30
N VAL A 23 -27.30 0.03 -31.05
CA VAL A 23 -25.90 -0.18 -30.72
C VAL A 23 -25.92 -0.95 -29.40
N ASN A 24 -25.70 -2.26 -29.46
CA ASN A 24 -25.40 -3.09 -28.29
C ASN A 24 -24.17 -2.48 -27.62
N LYS A 25 -24.40 -1.53 -26.71
CA LYS A 25 -23.41 -1.06 -25.75
C LYS A 25 -23.17 -2.27 -24.87
N GLY A 26 -22.17 -3.09 -25.24
CA GLY A 26 -21.87 -4.36 -24.58
C GLY A 26 -21.98 -4.19 -23.08
N GLN A 27 -22.96 -4.85 -22.49
CA GLN A 27 -23.20 -4.79 -21.05
C GLN A 27 -21.90 -5.21 -20.36
N ILE A 28 -21.42 -4.37 -19.43
CA ILE A 28 -20.27 -4.74 -18.60
C ILE A 28 -20.71 -5.94 -17.77
N PRO A 29 -20.07 -7.10 -17.93
CA PRO A 29 -20.48 -8.31 -17.24
C PRO A 29 -20.37 -8.10 -15.72
N THR A 30 -21.38 -8.54 -14.98
CA THR A 30 -21.41 -8.42 -13.51
C THR A 30 -21.44 -9.79 -12.86
N THR A 31 -20.98 -9.90 -11.61
CA THR A 31 -21.04 -11.18 -10.89
C THR A 31 -22.47 -11.60 -10.57
N LEU A 32 -23.47 -10.73 -10.74
CA LEU A 32 -24.89 -11.08 -10.62
C LEU A 32 -25.31 -12.11 -11.68
N ASP A 33 -24.66 -12.11 -12.83
CA ASP A 33 -24.97 -12.97 -13.98
C ASP A 33 -24.36 -14.38 -13.85
N GLY A 34 -23.71 -14.66 -12.72
CA GLY A 34 -23.02 -15.92 -12.45
C GLY A 34 -21.58 -15.94 -12.97
N PRO A 35 -20.93 -17.12 -12.98
CA PRO A 35 -19.54 -17.24 -13.37
C PRO A 35 -19.35 -16.94 -14.87
N PHE A 36 -18.31 -16.16 -15.17
CA PHE A 36 -17.90 -15.92 -16.55
C PHE A 36 -17.20 -17.15 -17.13
N LYS A 37 -17.26 -17.29 -18.45
CA LYS A 37 -16.45 -18.28 -19.17
C LYS A 37 -14.95 -18.00 -18.88
N PRO A 38 -14.15 -19.01 -18.50
CA PRO A 38 -12.72 -18.81 -18.29
C PRO A 38 -12.03 -18.24 -19.54
N VAL A 39 -11.18 -17.25 -19.34
CA VAL A 39 -10.35 -16.65 -20.40
C VAL A 39 -8.90 -16.78 -19.97
N THR A 40 -8.04 -17.27 -20.88
CA THR A 40 -6.59 -17.31 -20.68
C THR A 40 -5.95 -16.24 -21.55
N VAL A 41 -5.19 -15.34 -20.92
CA VAL A 41 -4.36 -14.37 -21.65
C VAL A 41 -3.13 -15.11 -22.18
N PRO A 42 -2.83 -15.06 -23.49
CA PRO A 42 -1.66 -15.72 -24.05
C PRO A 42 -0.36 -15.22 -23.41
N LEU A 43 0.64 -16.08 -23.36
CA LEU A 43 1.97 -15.70 -22.87
C LEU A 43 2.61 -14.65 -23.78
N ASP A 44 3.02 -13.53 -23.20
CA ASP A 44 3.83 -12.52 -23.88
C ASP A 44 5.22 -13.09 -24.19
N GLN A 45 5.49 -13.30 -25.48
CA GLN A 45 6.76 -13.85 -25.96
C GLN A 45 7.93 -12.85 -25.85
N SER A 46 7.66 -11.59 -25.51
CA SER A 46 8.68 -10.56 -25.28
C SER A 46 9.19 -10.51 -23.82
N PHE A 47 8.76 -11.47 -22.98
CA PHE A 47 9.12 -11.53 -21.57
C PHE A 47 10.64 -11.52 -21.36
N ARG A 48 11.11 -10.58 -20.51
CA ARG A 48 12.52 -10.20 -20.37
C ARG A 48 13.33 -11.08 -19.41
N GLY A 49 12.84 -12.29 -19.09
CA GLY A 49 13.48 -13.17 -18.11
C GLY A 49 13.17 -12.77 -16.67
N HIS A 50 14.10 -13.02 -15.75
CA HIS A 50 13.87 -12.82 -14.32
C HIS A 50 13.91 -11.34 -13.91
N ALA A 51 13.08 -10.98 -12.92
CA ALA A 51 13.20 -9.67 -12.27
C ALA A 51 14.57 -9.56 -11.59
N VAL A 52 15.14 -8.35 -11.62
CA VAL A 52 16.41 -8.03 -10.97
C VAL A 52 16.10 -7.28 -9.68
N ASP A 53 16.63 -7.76 -8.56
CA ASP A 53 16.45 -7.11 -7.26
C ASP A 53 17.09 -5.73 -7.23
N LEU A 54 16.53 -4.83 -6.41
CA LEU A 54 17.13 -3.54 -6.19
C LEU A 54 18.49 -3.72 -5.48
N PRO A 55 19.56 -3.06 -5.96
CA PRO A 55 20.84 -3.14 -5.28
C PRO A 55 20.75 -2.42 -3.94
N ASP A 56 21.58 -2.84 -2.98
CA ASP A 56 21.70 -2.16 -1.68
C ASP A 56 22.11 -0.69 -1.83
N THR A 57 22.86 -0.33 -2.88
CA THR A 57 23.23 1.04 -3.21
C THR A 57 22.08 1.92 -3.71
N ASP A 58 20.89 1.39 -3.95
CA ASP A 58 19.75 2.19 -4.41
C ASP A 58 19.36 3.21 -3.31
N PRO A 59 19.23 4.51 -3.65
CA PRO A 59 18.95 5.55 -2.67
C PRO A 59 17.58 5.40 -1.97
N ARG A 60 16.71 4.51 -2.44
CA ARG A 60 15.42 4.19 -1.80
C ARG A 60 15.56 3.21 -0.64
N VAL A 61 16.59 2.36 -0.64
CA VAL A 61 16.82 1.35 0.41
C VAL A 61 17.95 1.74 1.37
N GLN A 62 18.69 2.80 1.05
CA GLN A 62 19.68 3.41 1.92
C GLN A 62 19.03 4.15 3.09
N ARG A 63 19.67 4.08 4.27
CA ARG A 63 19.24 4.83 5.46
C ARG A 63 19.33 6.34 5.22
N LYS A 64 18.26 7.08 5.53
CA LYS A 64 18.17 8.54 5.35
C LYS A 64 18.16 9.35 6.65
N VAL A 65 18.10 8.66 7.78
CA VAL A 65 17.93 9.24 9.12
C VAL A 65 19.16 9.01 9.99
N LYS A 66 19.35 9.82 11.03
CA LYS A 66 20.51 9.73 11.93
C LYS A 66 20.11 9.28 13.32
N GLY A 67 20.96 8.48 13.96
CA GLY A 67 20.72 8.02 15.33
C GLY A 67 19.39 7.27 15.47
N PHE A 68 18.58 7.67 16.45
CA PHE A 68 17.27 7.09 16.77
C PHE A 68 16.09 7.82 16.11
N GLU A 69 16.35 8.62 15.07
CA GLU A 69 15.26 9.14 14.24
C GLU A 69 14.45 7.99 13.60
N PRO A 70 13.11 8.10 13.55
CA PRO A 70 12.25 7.07 12.96
C PRO A 70 12.48 6.82 11.48
N GLU A 71 12.51 5.54 11.08
CA GLU A 71 12.48 5.09 9.69
C GLU A 71 11.51 3.92 9.50
N GLN A 72 11.28 3.52 8.25
CA GLN A 72 10.40 2.40 7.90
C GLN A 72 9.00 2.53 8.53
N ILE A 73 8.48 3.75 8.57
CA ILE A 73 7.18 4.08 9.15
C ILE A 73 6.08 3.37 8.34
N SER A 74 5.23 2.64 9.04
CA SER A 74 4.09 1.94 8.46
C SER A 74 2.82 2.16 9.29
N VAL A 75 1.68 2.12 8.60
CA VAL A 75 0.35 2.25 9.20
C VAL A 75 -0.44 1.00 8.84
N SER A 76 -1.09 0.39 9.83
CA SER A 76 -1.92 -0.80 9.66
C SER A 76 -3.30 -0.59 10.31
N LEU A 77 -4.35 -1.15 9.71
CA LEU A 77 -5.70 -1.09 10.28
C LEU A 77 -5.78 -1.99 11.52
N SER A 78 -6.64 -1.60 12.46
CA SER A 78 -7.03 -2.46 13.58
C SER A 78 -8.28 -3.30 13.24
N SER A 79 -8.80 -4.03 14.22
CA SER A 79 -10.04 -4.80 14.10
C SER A 79 -11.29 -3.92 13.89
N THR A 80 -11.20 -2.63 14.24
CA THR A 80 -12.28 -1.66 14.11
C THR A 80 -11.80 -0.42 13.36
N TYR A 81 -12.72 0.26 12.67
CA TYR A 81 -12.40 1.41 11.81
C TYR A 81 -11.87 2.63 12.57
N ASP A 82 -12.12 2.69 13.88
CA ASP A 82 -11.74 3.78 14.76
C ASP A 82 -10.35 3.57 15.40
N SER A 83 -9.58 2.61 14.89
CA SER A 83 -8.26 2.28 15.40
C SER A 83 -7.28 1.88 14.30
N VAL A 84 -6.03 2.32 14.46
CA VAL A 84 -4.90 1.96 13.58
C VAL A 84 -3.66 1.71 14.43
N TRP A 85 -2.71 0.97 13.86
CA TRP A 85 -1.36 0.78 14.39
C TRP A 85 -0.38 1.62 13.61
N ILE A 86 0.43 2.39 14.32
CA ILE A 86 1.60 3.10 13.78
C ILE A 86 2.84 2.33 14.22
N SER A 87 3.67 1.93 13.25
CA SER A 87 4.90 1.20 13.51
C SER A 87 6.08 1.86 12.83
N TRP A 88 7.25 1.81 13.45
CA TRP A 88 8.50 2.34 12.90
C TRP A 88 9.70 1.67 13.55
N ILE A 89 10.88 1.91 12.99
CA ILE A 89 12.16 1.44 13.53
C ILE A 89 13.01 2.64 13.94
N THR A 90 13.76 2.50 15.03
CA THR A 90 14.82 3.45 15.42
C THR A 90 16.16 2.72 15.60
N GLY A 91 17.25 3.41 15.28
CA GLY A 91 18.60 2.83 15.31
C GLY A 91 18.91 1.90 14.13
N GLU A 92 20.20 1.67 13.88
CA GLU A 92 20.66 0.78 12.80
C GLU A 92 20.57 -0.69 13.22
N TYR A 93 20.19 -1.53 12.26
CA TYR A 93 20.40 -2.97 12.36
C TYR A 93 21.91 -3.28 12.39
N GLN A 94 22.28 -4.46 12.87
CA GLN A 94 23.65 -4.93 12.80
C GLN A 94 23.67 -6.30 12.14
N SER A 95 24.62 -6.49 11.22
CA SER A 95 24.86 -7.75 10.52
C SER A 95 26.33 -8.12 10.65
N GLY A 96 26.61 -9.41 10.88
CA GLY A 96 27.97 -9.94 11.00
C GLY A 96 28.15 -10.81 12.25
N ASP A 97 29.41 -11.08 12.60
CA ASP A 97 29.72 -12.08 13.62
C ASP A 97 29.54 -11.59 15.06
N ASN A 98 29.69 -10.29 15.31
CA ASN A 98 29.73 -9.69 16.65
C ASN A 98 28.60 -8.67 16.89
N ILE A 99 27.36 -9.09 16.63
CA ILE A 99 26.17 -8.26 16.86
C ILE A 99 25.96 -7.98 18.36
N LYS A 100 25.52 -6.76 18.67
CA LYS A 100 25.16 -6.31 20.02
C LYS A 100 23.72 -5.80 20.01
N PRO A 101 22.73 -6.64 20.38
CA PRO A 101 21.34 -6.25 20.33
C PRO A 101 21.06 -4.97 21.12
N LEU A 102 20.25 -4.07 20.55
CA LEU A 102 19.84 -2.84 21.21
C LEU A 102 18.88 -3.13 22.38
N ASP A 103 18.87 -2.25 23.38
CA ASP A 103 17.92 -2.32 24.50
C ASP A 103 16.65 -1.52 24.13
N PRO A 104 15.51 -2.19 23.86
CA PRO A 104 14.27 -1.52 23.43
C PRO A 104 13.70 -0.59 24.51
N SER A 105 14.08 -0.74 25.79
CA SER A 105 13.62 0.13 26.88
C SER A 105 14.26 1.53 26.88
N LYS A 106 15.29 1.75 26.05
CA LYS A 106 16.03 3.02 25.99
C LYS A 106 15.38 4.07 25.10
N VAL A 107 14.44 3.69 24.24
CA VAL A 107 13.75 4.59 23.30
C VAL A 107 12.25 4.40 23.44
N GLY A 108 11.52 5.50 23.70
CA GLY A 108 10.09 5.45 23.96
C GLY A 108 9.24 5.31 22.69
N SER A 109 8.24 4.43 22.73
CA SER A 109 7.22 4.29 21.67
C SER A 109 6.07 5.27 21.90
N VAL A 110 6.15 6.47 21.33
CA VAL A 110 5.14 7.52 21.50
C VAL A 110 4.65 8.02 20.14
N VAL A 111 3.34 8.22 20.00
CA VAL A 111 2.77 8.91 18.83
C VAL A 111 1.97 10.10 19.30
N GLN A 112 2.27 11.29 18.76
CA GLN A 112 1.42 12.46 18.87
C GLN A 112 0.55 12.58 17.62
N TYR A 113 -0.75 12.78 17.76
CA TYR A 113 -1.66 12.80 16.61
C TYR A 113 -2.82 13.81 16.75
N GLY A 114 -3.37 14.21 15.60
CA GLY A 114 -4.44 15.20 15.52
C GLY A 114 -4.87 15.49 14.08
N LYS A 115 -5.84 16.38 13.91
CA LYS A 115 -6.36 16.76 12.58
C LYS A 115 -5.48 17.78 11.87
N ASP A 116 -4.79 18.64 12.61
CA ASP A 116 -3.98 19.72 12.06
C ASP A 116 -2.54 19.68 12.56
N LYS A 117 -1.58 20.05 11.71
CA LYS A 117 -0.13 20.08 12.04
C LYS A 117 0.18 20.97 13.25
N SER A 118 -0.57 22.07 13.41
CA SER A 118 -0.42 23.00 14.53
C SER A 118 -0.98 22.47 15.85
N THR A 119 -1.73 21.36 15.83
CA THR A 119 -2.43 20.83 17.01
C THR A 119 -2.46 19.29 17.06
N LEU A 120 -1.28 18.67 17.20
CA LEU A 120 -1.16 17.26 17.59
C LEU A 120 -1.48 17.08 19.08
N ARG A 121 -2.77 17.20 19.44
CA ARG A 121 -3.22 17.27 20.85
C ARG A 121 -3.33 15.90 21.53
N HIS A 122 -3.42 14.82 20.77
CA HIS A 122 -3.54 13.48 21.32
C HIS A 122 -2.18 12.82 21.40
N LYS A 123 -2.03 11.93 22.39
CA LYS A 123 -0.81 11.16 22.61
C LYS A 123 -1.19 9.71 22.89
N ALA A 124 -0.55 8.79 22.18
CA ALA A 124 -0.59 7.36 22.46
C ALA A 124 0.81 6.86 22.82
N ILE A 125 0.87 5.85 23.68
CA ILE A 125 2.09 5.17 24.09
C ILE A 125 1.92 3.71 23.75
N GLY A 126 2.94 3.09 23.18
CA GLY A 126 2.93 1.68 22.85
C GLY A 126 4.16 0.96 23.36
N GLU A 127 4.53 -0.10 22.67
CA GLU A 127 5.58 -1.02 23.08
C GLU A 127 6.73 -1.02 22.08
N SER A 128 7.87 -1.55 22.49
CA SER A 128 9.05 -1.72 21.64
C SER A 128 9.68 -3.08 21.84
N LEU A 129 10.28 -3.61 20.78
CA LEU A 129 10.98 -4.89 20.79
C LEU A 129 12.13 -4.89 19.79
N ILE A 130 12.96 -5.93 19.86
CA ILE A 130 13.95 -6.25 18.84
C ILE A 130 13.79 -7.73 18.44
N TYR A 131 14.34 -8.11 17.30
CA TYR A 131 14.51 -9.52 16.97
C TYR A 131 15.93 -9.82 16.52
N ASN A 132 16.31 -11.09 16.64
CA ASN A 132 17.60 -11.60 16.22
C ASN A 132 17.42 -12.76 15.26
N GLN A 133 18.30 -12.86 14.28
CA GLN A 133 18.42 -14.01 13.38
C GLN A 133 19.82 -14.58 13.55
N LEU A 134 19.90 -15.73 14.22
CA LEU A 134 21.15 -16.31 14.70
C LEU A 134 21.41 -17.65 14.00
N TYR A 135 22.63 -17.81 13.51
CA TYR A 135 23.11 -18.99 12.82
C TYR A 135 24.31 -19.60 13.58
N PRO A 136 24.13 -20.74 14.25
CA PRO A 136 25.21 -21.40 14.99
C PRO A 136 26.08 -22.28 14.06
N PHE A 137 26.44 -21.77 12.89
CA PHE A 137 27.23 -22.49 11.88
C PHE A 137 28.36 -21.62 11.35
N GLU A 138 29.53 -22.21 11.16
CA GLU A 138 30.70 -21.53 10.64
C GLU A 138 30.43 -20.93 9.25
N GLY A 139 30.85 -19.68 9.05
CA GLY A 139 30.68 -18.95 7.79
C GLY A 139 29.32 -18.28 7.60
N LEU A 140 28.36 -18.45 8.52
CA LEU A 140 27.09 -17.71 8.50
C LEU A 140 27.12 -16.49 9.42
N GLN A 141 26.55 -15.38 8.94
CA GLN A 141 26.50 -14.12 9.67
C GLN A 141 25.19 -13.97 10.44
N ASN A 142 25.27 -13.39 11.64
CA ASN A 142 24.11 -13.10 12.47
C ASN A 142 23.53 -11.72 12.16
N TYR A 143 22.28 -11.52 12.56
CA TYR A 143 21.59 -10.24 12.44
C TYR A 143 20.82 -9.88 13.72
N THR A 144 20.81 -8.60 14.07
CA THR A 144 19.90 -8.01 15.06
C THR A 144 19.28 -6.74 14.50
N SER A 145 17.99 -6.54 14.76
CA SER A 145 17.23 -5.40 14.24
C SER A 145 17.55 -4.09 14.97
N GLY A 146 17.15 -2.97 14.37
CA GLY A 146 16.86 -1.76 15.15
C GLY A 146 15.72 -2.00 16.15
N ILE A 147 15.42 -0.99 16.99
CA ILE A 147 14.29 -1.05 17.92
C ILE A 147 13.00 -0.86 17.12
N ILE A 148 12.11 -1.84 17.17
CA ILE A 148 10.81 -1.83 16.49
C ILE A 148 9.77 -1.31 17.46
N HIS A 149 8.98 -0.34 17.03
CA HIS A 149 7.94 0.30 17.83
C HIS A 149 6.56 -0.02 17.26
N HIS A 150 5.58 -0.27 18.14
CA HIS A 150 4.18 -0.43 17.77
C HIS A 150 3.30 0.39 18.70
N VAL A 151 2.53 1.33 18.14
CA VAL A 151 1.61 2.18 18.90
C VAL A 151 0.22 2.11 18.30
N GLN A 152 -0.76 1.72 19.12
CA GLN A 152 -2.16 1.71 18.72
C GLN A 152 -2.79 3.08 18.98
N LEU A 153 -3.42 3.65 17.95
CA LEU A 153 -4.32 4.79 18.06
C LEU A 153 -5.75 4.28 18.13
N THR A 154 -6.58 4.90 18.96
CA THR A 154 -7.99 4.53 19.18
C THR A 154 -8.87 5.77 19.21
N GLY A 155 -10.19 5.59 19.03
CA GLY A 155 -11.15 6.69 19.06
C GLY A 155 -11.04 7.61 17.84
N MET A 156 -10.58 7.07 16.71
CA MET A 156 -10.48 7.80 15.45
C MET A 156 -11.85 7.89 14.77
N LEU A 157 -12.09 9.01 14.09
CA LEU A 157 -13.27 9.14 13.24
C LEU A 157 -13.02 8.42 11.90
N ALA A 158 -14.03 7.69 11.42
CA ALA A 158 -13.99 7.07 10.10
C ALA A 158 -13.72 8.12 9.01
N GLU A 159 -13.06 7.70 7.93
CA GLU A 159 -12.86 8.51 6.71
C GLU A 159 -12.24 9.90 6.97
N THR A 160 -11.46 10.03 8.05
CA THR A 160 -10.85 11.30 8.45
C THR A 160 -9.33 11.23 8.32
N GLU A 161 -8.76 12.18 7.59
CA GLU A 161 -7.31 12.37 7.56
C GLU A 161 -6.80 12.80 8.95
N GLN A 162 -5.78 12.10 9.43
CA GLN A 162 -5.10 12.43 10.69
C GLN A 162 -3.60 12.50 10.47
N LEU A 163 -3.00 13.49 11.09
CA LEU A 163 -1.56 13.71 11.13
C LEU A 163 -1.01 13.05 12.38
N PHE A 164 0.17 12.46 12.25
CA PHE A 164 0.89 11.87 13.38
C PHE A 164 2.37 12.22 13.33
N PHE A 165 3.00 12.23 14.49
CA PHE A 165 4.42 12.45 14.69
C PHE A 165 4.97 11.40 15.64
N CYS A 166 6.02 10.72 15.19
CA CYS A 166 6.80 9.80 16.00
C CYS A 166 8.08 10.56 16.42
N PRO A 167 8.31 10.81 17.71
CA PRO A 167 9.53 11.46 18.19
C PRO A 167 10.73 10.50 18.11
N SER A 168 11.93 11.09 18.13
CA SER A 168 13.21 10.40 18.31
C SER A 168 13.62 10.27 19.77
#